data_AF-A0A3L8Q3T0-F1
#
_entry.id   AF-A0A3L8Q3T0-F1
#
_cell.length_a   1.000
_cell.length_b   1.000
_cell.length_c   1.000
_cell.angle_alpha   90.00
_cell.angle_beta   90.00
_cell.angle_gamma   90.00
#
_symmetry.space_group_name_H-M   'P 1'
#
loop_
_entity.id
_entity.type
_entity.pdbx_description
1 polymer ?
#
loop_
_entity_poly.entity_id
_entity_poly.type
_entity_poly.pdbx_seq_one_letter_code
_entity_poly.pdbx_strand_id
1 'polypeptide(L)'
;ILLTVVVIFRILIVAIVGETVYEDEQTMFMCNTLQPGCNQACYDKAFPISHIRYWVFQIILVCTPSLCFITYSDPADRGGHSLSLWSLPRILLTVLVTPCPC
;
A
#
# COMPACT_ATOMS: atom_id res chain seq x y z
N ILE A 1 -16.99 12.22 -13.17
CA ILE A 1 -17.89 11.04 -13.33
C ILE A 1 -17.07 9.78 -13.65
N LEU A 2 -16.37 9.71 -14.79
CA LEU A 2 -15.55 8.53 -15.14
C LEU A 2 -14.53 8.17 -14.05
N LEU A 3 -13.78 9.14 -13.54
CA LEU A 3 -12.80 8.94 -12.47
C LEU A 3 -13.43 8.37 -11.20
N THR A 4 -14.56 8.95 -10.79
CA THR A 4 -15.32 8.53 -9.60
C THR A 4 -15.85 7.10 -9.75
N VAL A 5 -16.39 6.76 -10.92
CA VAL A 5 -16.89 5.41 -11.23
C VAL A 5 -15.75 4.39 -11.22
N VAL A 6 -14.62 4.72 -11.84
CA VAL A 6 -13.44 3.85 -11.87
C VAL A 6 -12.92 3.61 -10.45
N VAL A 7 -12.82 4.65 -9.61
CA VAL A 7 -12.35 4.53 -8.21
C VAL A 7 -13.31 3.68 -7.37
N ILE A 8 -14.63 3.90 -7.46
CA ILE A 8 -15.62 3.12 -6.69
C ILE A 8 -15.61 1.66 -7.12
N PHE A 9 -15.62 1.37 -8.42
CA PHE A 9 -15.54 0.01 -8.93
C PHE A 9 -14.27 -0.69 -8.44
N ARG A 10 -13.15 0.04 -8.48
CA ARG A 10 -11.87 -0.43 -8.00
C ARG A 10 -11.92 -0.79 -6.50
N ILE A 11 -12.48 0.06 -5.64
CA ILE A 11 -12.63 -0.23 -4.20
C ILE A 11 -13.52 -1.47 -3.96
N LEU A 12 -14.63 -1.61 -4.69
CA LEU A 12 -15.54 -2.75 -4.56
C LEU A 12 -14.84 -4.08 -4.88
N ILE A 13 -14.08 -4.14 -5.97
CA ILE A 13 -13.32 -5.34 -6.34
C ILE A 13 -12.32 -5.72 -5.25
N VAL A 14 -11.64 -4.74 -4.65
CA VAL A 14 -10.67 -5.01 -3.56
C VAL A 14 -11.35 -5.49 -2.31
N ALA A 15 -12.48 -4.91 -1.93
CA ALA A 15 -13.20 -5.35 -0.73
C ALA A 15 -13.62 -6.82 -0.87
N ILE A 16 -14.19 -7.18 -2.02
CA ILE A 16 -14.65 -8.55 -2.28
C ILE A 16 -13.49 -9.54 -2.32
N VAL A 17 -12.43 -9.22 -3.08
CA VAL A 17 -11.29 -10.14 -3.26
C VAL A 17 -10.39 -10.16 -2.02
N GLY A 18 -10.26 -9.03 -1.33
CA GLY A 18 -9.41 -8.86 -0.15
C GLY A 18 -9.83 -9.74 1.01
N GLU A 19 -11.13 -9.75 1.34
CA GLU A 19 -11.66 -10.60 2.41
C GLU A 19 -11.69 -12.09 2.02
N THR A 20 -11.92 -12.41 0.75
CA THR A 20 -12.14 -13.81 0.34
C THR A 20 -10.87 -14.57 -0.06
N VAL A 21 -9.82 -13.87 -0.49
CA VAL A 21 -8.61 -14.50 -1.07
C VAL A 21 -7.34 -14.14 -0.28
N TYR A 22 -7.33 -12.99 0.37
CA TYR A 22 -6.14 -12.40 0.99
C TYR A 22 -6.25 -12.32 2.53
N GLU A 23 -7.30 -12.89 3.14
CA GLU A 23 -7.45 -12.93 4.61
C GLU A 23 -6.61 -14.07 5.24
N ASP A 24 -6.40 -15.15 4.50
CA ASP A 24 -5.81 -16.42 4.95
C ASP A 24 -4.39 -16.69 4.40
N GLU A 25 -3.85 -15.78 3.58
CA GLU A 25 -2.48 -15.88 3.04
C GLU A 25 -1.41 -15.90 4.15
N GLN A 26 -1.59 -15.17 5.26
CA GLN A 26 -0.66 -15.22 6.39
C GLN A 26 -0.69 -16.54 7.17
N THR A 27 -1.86 -17.19 7.25
CA THR A 27 -2.05 -18.39 8.09
C THR A 27 -1.73 -19.67 7.33
N MET A 28 -1.88 -19.67 5.99
CA MET A 28 -1.50 -20.79 5.13
C MET A 28 -0.04 -20.75 4.66
N PHE A 29 0.72 -19.69 4.95
CA PHE A 29 2.13 -19.62 4.61
C PHE A 29 3.00 -20.47 5.55
N MET A 30 3.46 -21.62 5.06
CA MET A 30 4.28 -22.57 5.81
C MET A 30 5.75 -22.50 5.38
N CYS A 31 6.66 -22.17 6.30
CA CYS A 31 8.10 -22.41 6.14
C CYS A 31 8.51 -23.70 6.84
N ASN A 32 9.40 -24.46 6.19
CA ASN A 32 9.96 -25.69 6.73
C ASN A 32 11.10 -25.40 7.72
N THR A 33 10.76 -24.87 8.90
CA THR A 33 11.72 -24.58 9.96
C THR A 33 11.06 -24.69 11.34
N LEU A 34 11.82 -25.15 12.34
CA LEU A 34 11.37 -25.26 13.74
C LEU A 34 11.58 -23.97 14.54
N GLN A 35 12.16 -22.93 13.93
CA GLN A 35 12.48 -21.69 14.63
C GLN A 35 11.21 -20.83 14.82
N PRO A 36 10.84 -20.49 16.08
CA PRO A 36 9.66 -19.67 16.33
C PRO A 36 9.81 -18.29 15.71
N GLY A 37 8.79 -17.82 14.98
CA GLY A 37 8.78 -16.50 14.34
C GLY A 37 9.35 -16.43 12.92
N CYS A 38 9.98 -17.49 12.39
CA CYS A 38 10.51 -17.45 11.02
C CYS A 38 9.41 -17.34 9.94
N ASN A 39 8.24 -17.97 10.14
CA ASN A 39 7.11 -17.83 9.19
C ASN A 39 6.73 -16.36 8.96
N GLN A 40 6.69 -15.55 10.03
CA GLN A 40 6.35 -14.12 9.95
C GLN A 40 7.45 -13.32 9.23
N ALA A 41 8.73 -13.58 9.54
CA ALA A 41 9.85 -12.90 8.89
C ALA A 41 10.00 -13.26 7.40
N CYS A 42 9.72 -14.51 7.04
CA CYS A 42 9.73 -15.00 5.67
C CYS A 42 8.50 -14.48 4.89
N TYR A 43 7.34 -14.39 5.54
CA TYR A 43 6.13 -13.79 4.96
C TYR A 43 6.36 -12.32 4.57
N ASP A 44 6.88 -11.51 5.50
CA ASP A 44 7.21 -10.09 5.24
C ASP A 44 8.26 -9.91 4.13
N LYS A 45 9.08 -10.93 3.89
CA LYS A 45 10.11 -10.95 2.86
C LYS A 45 9.61 -11.39 1.49
N ALA A 46 8.79 -12.42 1.45
CA ALA A 46 8.17 -12.93 0.23
C ALA A 46 7.14 -11.95 -0.33
N PHE A 47 6.44 -11.24 0.55
CA PHE A 47 5.40 -10.28 0.19
C PHE A 47 5.67 -8.89 0.81
N PRO A 48 6.71 -8.18 0.33
CA PRO A 48 7.09 -6.89 0.90
C PRO A 48 6.04 -5.78 0.70
N ILE A 49 5.09 -5.98 -0.21
CA ILE A 49 3.92 -5.13 -0.41
C ILE A 49 2.69 -6.03 -0.54
N SER A 50 1.79 -5.96 0.44
CA SER A 50 0.49 -6.62 0.34
C SER A 50 -0.44 -5.88 -0.63
N HIS A 51 -1.41 -6.61 -1.19
CA HIS A 51 -2.38 -6.05 -2.13
C HIS A 51 -3.12 -4.83 -1.53
N ILE A 52 -3.52 -4.90 -0.27
CA ILE A 52 -4.17 -3.78 0.44
C ILE A 52 -3.27 -2.55 0.50
N ARG A 53 -1.97 -2.70 0.79
CA ARG A 53 -1.03 -1.57 0.87
C ARG A 53 -0.84 -0.90 -0.49
N TYR A 54 -0.74 -1.68 -1.58
CA TYR A 54 -0.66 -1.15 -2.95
C TYR A 54 -1.88 -0.28 -3.30
N TRP A 55 -3.06 -0.74 -2.92
CA TRP A 55 -4.32 -0.03 -3.16
C TRP A 55 -4.43 1.30 -2.43
N VAL A 56 -3.95 1.35 -1.18
CA VAL A 56 -3.86 2.60 -0.42
C VAL A 56 -2.93 3.59 -1.12
N PHE A 57 -1.77 3.15 -1.60
CA PHE A 57 -0.86 4.02 -2.35
C PHE A 57 -1.48 4.55 -3.64
N GLN A 58 -2.21 3.72 -4.40
CA GLN A 58 -2.92 4.17 -5.60
C GLN A 58 -3.96 5.25 -5.29
N ILE A 59 -4.75 5.09 -4.23
CA ILE A 59 -5.77 6.08 -3.84
C ILE A 59 -5.09 7.40 -3.45
N ILE A 60 -4.01 7.36 -2.64
CA ILE A 60 -3.26 8.55 -2.25
C ILE A 60 -2.71 9.28 -3.49
N LEU A 61 -2.09 8.56 -4.42
CA LEU A 61 -1.54 9.15 -5.65
C LEU A 61 -2.61 9.78 -6.54
N VAL A 62 -3.81 9.19 -6.62
CA VAL A 62 -4.94 9.75 -7.40
C VAL A 62 -5.59 10.95 -6.70
N CYS A 63 -5.68 10.93 -5.37
CA CYS A 63 -6.23 12.04 -4.59
C CYS A 63 -5.29 13.25 -4.53
N THR A 64 -3.97 13.02 -4.50
CA THR A 64 -2.94 14.07 -4.38
C THR A 64 -3.07 15.20 -5.41
N PRO A 65 -3.14 14.96 -6.74
CA PRO A 65 -3.27 16.04 -7.73
C PRO A 65 -4.60 16.79 -7.60
N SER A 66 -5.68 16.09 -7.24
CA SER A 66 -7.00 16.69 -7.04
C SER A 66 -6.99 17.64 -5.84
N LEU A 67 -6.38 17.22 -4.73
CA LEU A 67 -6.22 18.05 -3.53
C LEU A 67 -5.28 19.23 -3.80
N CYS A 68 -4.16 19.01 -4.50
CA CYS A 68 -3.24 20.08 -4.91
C CYS A 68 -3.93 21.15 -5.76
N PHE A 69 -4.82 20.74 -6.68
CA PHE A 69 -5.54 21.69 -7.52
C PHE A 69 -6.55 22.53 -6.72
N ILE A 70 -7.26 21.91 -5.78
CA ILE A 70 -8.22 22.61 -4.91
C ILE A 70 -7.47 23.60 -4.00
N THR A 71 -6.36 23.18 -3.37
CA THR A 71 -5.57 24.06 -2.50
C THR A 71 -4.89 25.17 -3.28
N TYR A 72 -4.44 24.92 -4.51
CA TYR A 72 -3.90 25.97 -5.39
C TYR A 72 -4.97 27.00 -5.81
N SER A 73 -6.21 26.55 -5.99
CA SER A 73 -7.31 27.40 -6.46
C SER A 73 -7.98 28.19 -5.32
N ASP A 74 -7.75 27.81 -4.06
CA ASP A 74 -8.31 28.49 -2.90
C ASP A 74 -7.46 29.71 -2.49
N PRO A 75 -7.99 30.94 -2.58
CA PRO A 75 -7.23 32.15 -2.28
C PRO A 75 -7.01 32.41 -0.77
N ALA A 76 -7.66 31.64 0.12
CA ALA A 76 -7.51 31.77 1.58
C ALA A 76 -6.32 30.96 2.11
N ASP A 77 -5.83 29.95 1.37
CA ASP A 77 -4.78 29.03 1.81
C ASP A 77 -3.38 29.36 1.22
N ARG A 78 -2.98 30.64 1.31
CA ARG A 78 -1.64 31.11 0.88
C ARG A 78 -0.48 30.64 1.80
N GLY A 79 -0.74 29.68 2.71
CA GLY A 79 0.22 29.09 3.63
C GLY A 79 0.67 27.72 3.13
N GLY A 80 1.74 27.69 2.31
CA GLY A 80 2.26 26.48 1.70
C GLY A 80 2.63 25.39 2.71
N HIS A 81 1.77 24.39 2.85
CA HIS A 81 2.18 23.09 3.38
C HIS A 81 2.91 22.35 2.25
N SER A 82 4.24 22.36 2.34
CA SER A 82 5.14 21.56 1.52
C SER A 82 4.68 20.10 1.55
N LEU A 83 4.05 19.63 0.45
CA LEU A 83 3.83 18.21 0.17
C LEU A 83 5.19 17.59 -0.12
N SER A 84 5.96 17.44 0.95
CA SER A 84 7.34 17.03 0.89
C SER A 84 7.42 15.61 0.32
N LEU A 85 8.29 15.43 -0.67
CA LEU A 85 8.62 14.19 -1.40
C LEU A 85 9.08 12.99 -0.53
N TRP A 86 8.84 13.01 0.79
CA TRP A 86 9.13 11.92 1.72
C TRP A 86 8.14 10.75 1.63
N SER A 87 7.20 10.79 0.68
CA SER A 87 6.27 9.68 0.39
C SER A 87 6.92 8.48 -0.31
N LEU A 88 8.22 8.54 -0.65
CA LEU A 88 8.95 7.36 -1.08
C LEU A 88 8.82 6.29 0.01
N PRO A 89 8.12 5.18 -0.26
CA PRO A 89 7.96 4.17 0.75
C PRO A 89 9.33 3.55 0.99
N ARG A 90 9.81 3.60 2.24
CA ARG A 90 11.01 2.87 2.73
C ARG A 90 11.05 1.39 2.32
N ILE A 91 9.92 0.85 1.89
CA ILE A 91 9.70 -0.49 1.33
C ILE A 91 10.62 -0.78 0.14
N LEU A 92 10.95 0.19 -0.72
CA LEU A 92 11.81 -0.07 -1.90
C LEU A 92 13.27 -0.38 -1.53
N LEU A 93 13.77 0.17 -0.42
CA LEU A 93 15.17 0.03 -0.01
C LEU A 93 15.45 -1.27 0.78
N THR A 94 14.43 -1.87 1.40
CA THR A 94 14.56 -3.06 2.26
C THR A 94 14.48 -4.40 1.50
N VAL A 95 13.95 -4.42 0.27
CA VAL A 95 13.71 -5.67 -0.50
C VAL A 95 14.97 -6.18 -1.20
N LEU A 96 15.93 -5.30 -1.52
CA LEU A 96 17.09 -5.63 -2.35
C LEU A 96 18.28 -6.29 -1.63
N VAL A 97 18.31 -6.38 -0.29
CA VAL A 97 19.52 -6.78 0.47
C VAL A 97 19.31 -7.99 1.41
N THR A 98 18.10 -8.53 1.45
CA THR A 98 17.65 -9.59 2.36
C THR A 98 17.70 -11.07 1.93
N PRO A 99 18.79 -11.88 1.99
CA PRO A 99 18.60 -13.32 2.00
C PRO A 99 17.75 -13.69 3.24
N CYS A 100 16.82 -14.63 3.13
CA CYS A 100 15.99 -15.09 4.25
C CYS A 100 16.89 -15.33 5.49
N PRO A 101 16.62 -14.70 6.65
CA PRO A 101 17.47 -14.86 7.83
C PRO A 101 17.18 -16.13 8.63
N CYS A 102 16.51 -17.11 8.01
CA CYS A 102 16.30 -18.47 8.46
C CYS A 102 16.38 -19.41 7.24
#